data_AF-A0A537THM0-F1
#
_entry.id   AF-A0A537THM0-F1
#
_cell.length_a   1.000
_cell.length_b   1.000
_cell.length_c   1.000
_cell.angle_alpha   90.00
_cell.angle_beta   90.00
_cell.angle_gamma   90.00
#
_symmetry.space_group_name_H-M   'P 1'
#
loop_
_entity.id
_entity.type
_entity.pdbx_description
1 polymer ?
#
loop_
_entity_poly.entity_id
_entity_poly.type
_entity_poly.pdbx_seq_one_letter_code
_entity_poly.pdbx_strand_id
1 'polypeptide(L)'
;VAVTLGLARALLESGYRPRHSIAFISHTAEEYGIVDSRYEWCYGAWYQIVAEHREWASRAPFYLNVEGSGLRDPLVVDPPPELRAWSQRICRRAESDGLLQHGWKLDRPNTWTEVWPFLAAGVPGINVSTFTDDYDRTLYHTQYDTSDRVDFDYLATLTRVFARFVLEADADPDGILDYGARARELTRVAPELDGSIRRLGSLEGRSAFTALGRGLYGLDAGERAAYPHEQPRADLERLERGLAAVRAGKHGDAVHALERVGLNQLTRDLSEEAFRLEHVRRGPRARRLCWAAQGVPAPGPNLWPELASLRGEPGARKPGQWLERSLENHVAGTRRDLGRRLARMRAALEGRVRRLPEARL
;
A
#
# COMPACT_ATOMS: atom_id res chain seq x y z
N VAL A 1 -7.14 17.67 -10.08
CA VAL A 1 -6.92 19.16 -10.05
C VAL A 1 -8.21 19.99 -10.04
N ALA A 2 -9.10 19.87 -11.04
CA ALA A 2 -10.31 20.72 -11.12
C ALA A 2 -11.18 20.67 -9.85
N VAL A 3 -11.39 19.45 -9.31
CA VAL A 3 -12.07 19.23 -8.02
C VAL A 3 -11.40 20.00 -6.88
N THR A 4 -10.07 19.93 -6.76
CA THR A 4 -9.31 20.60 -5.70
C THR A 4 -9.56 22.11 -5.70
N LEU A 5 -9.52 22.74 -6.88
CA LEU A 5 -9.80 24.17 -7.04
C LEU A 5 -11.28 24.49 -6.78
N GLY A 6 -12.19 23.64 -7.26
CA GLY A 6 -13.64 23.77 -7.04
C GLY A 6 -14.03 23.69 -5.57
N LEU A 7 -13.47 22.73 -4.82
CA LEU A 7 -13.66 22.60 -3.38
C LEU A 7 -13.13 23.82 -2.63
N ALA A 8 -11.91 24.26 -2.94
CA ALA A 8 -11.31 25.43 -2.30
C ALA A 8 -12.18 26.68 -2.47
N ARG A 9 -12.63 26.92 -3.71
CA ARG A 9 -13.52 28.04 -4.03
C ARG A 9 -14.86 27.93 -3.29
N ALA A 10 -15.51 26.76 -3.33
CA ALA A 10 -16.81 26.57 -2.68
C ALA A 10 -16.75 26.74 -1.16
N LEU A 11 -15.68 26.28 -0.52
CA LEU A 11 -15.47 26.45 0.92
C LEU A 11 -15.26 27.92 1.30
N LEU A 12 -14.53 28.68 0.47
CA LEU A 12 -14.39 30.13 0.66
C LEU A 12 -15.72 30.88 0.47
N GLU A 13 -16.44 30.60 -0.62
CA GLU A 13 -17.71 31.27 -0.96
C GLU A 13 -18.83 30.95 0.03
N SER A 14 -18.86 29.74 0.60
CA SER A 14 -19.83 29.36 1.63
C SER A 14 -19.59 30.03 2.99
N GLY A 15 -18.45 30.69 3.19
CA GLY A 15 -18.07 31.27 4.48
C GLY A 15 -17.77 30.22 5.56
N TYR A 16 -17.51 28.97 5.17
CA TYR A 16 -17.22 27.89 6.10
C TYR A 16 -16.00 28.24 6.98
N ARG A 17 -16.15 28.00 8.28
CA ARG A 17 -15.08 28.22 9.28
C ARG A 17 -14.60 26.86 9.76
N PRO A 18 -13.51 26.33 9.17
CA PRO A 18 -13.06 24.99 9.51
C PRO A 18 -12.47 24.95 10.91
N ARG A 19 -12.66 23.82 11.61
CA ARG A 19 -12.09 23.57 12.93
C ARG A 19 -10.58 23.30 12.85
N HIS A 20 -10.13 22.79 11.71
CA HIS A 20 -8.74 22.52 11.39
C HIS A 20 -8.34 23.26 10.12
N SER A 21 -7.06 23.58 9.95
CA SER A 21 -6.58 24.14 8.68
C SER A 21 -6.76 23.12 7.55
N ILE A 22 -7.44 23.53 6.48
CA ILE A 22 -7.59 22.72 5.26
C ILE A 22 -6.53 23.17 4.26
N ALA A 23 -5.66 22.24 3.85
CA ALA A 23 -4.66 22.47 2.81
C ALA A 23 -5.12 21.85 1.49
N PHE A 24 -5.11 22.65 0.42
CA PHE A 24 -5.38 22.19 -0.94
C PHE A 24 -4.07 22.05 -1.69
N ILE A 25 -3.77 20.84 -2.18
CA ILE A 25 -2.49 20.51 -2.78
C ILE A 25 -2.73 19.97 -4.19
N SER A 26 -1.89 20.41 -5.12
CA SER A 26 -1.74 19.76 -6.42
C SER A 26 -0.34 19.18 -6.45
N HIS A 27 -0.24 17.86 -6.29
CA HIS A 27 1.04 17.20 -6.36
C HIS A 27 1.58 17.19 -7.78
N THR A 28 2.91 17.05 -7.87
CA THR A 28 3.64 16.79 -9.11
C THR A 28 4.48 15.54 -8.87
N ALA A 29 5.06 14.97 -9.93
CA ALA A 29 5.93 13.79 -9.79
C ALA A 29 5.21 12.57 -9.17
N GLU A 30 3.90 12.42 -9.45
CA GLU A 30 3.14 11.21 -9.16
C GLU A 30 3.54 10.12 -10.15
N GLU A 31 3.46 10.36 -11.46
CA GLU A 31 3.70 9.32 -12.47
C GLU A 31 5.18 8.89 -12.60
N TYR A 32 6.10 9.87 -12.67
CA TYR A 32 7.55 9.66 -12.78
C TYR A 32 8.28 10.75 -12.00
N GLY A 33 8.56 10.46 -10.74
CA GLY A 33 9.05 11.47 -9.82
C GLY A 33 10.56 11.53 -9.63
N ILE A 34 11.27 10.43 -9.83
CA ILE A 34 12.73 10.39 -9.64
C ILE A 34 13.40 9.26 -10.43
N VAL A 35 14.51 9.56 -11.09
CA VAL A 35 15.32 8.55 -11.80
C VAL A 35 16.07 7.63 -10.84
N ASP A 36 16.48 6.47 -11.34
CA ASP A 36 17.28 5.46 -10.61
C ASP A 36 16.61 4.93 -9.32
N SER A 37 15.27 4.91 -9.27
CA SER A 37 14.51 4.26 -8.21
C SER A 37 13.50 3.29 -8.81
N ARG A 38 13.29 2.15 -8.12
CA ARG A 38 12.14 1.29 -8.43
C ARG A 38 10.83 1.85 -7.85
N TYR A 39 10.94 2.77 -6.90
CA TYR A 39 9.83 3.36 -6.16
C TYR A 39 9.67 4.83 -6.57
N GLU A 40 9.60 5.05 -7.88
CA GLU A 40 9.72 6.37 -8.52
C GLU A 40 8.42 7.16 -8.64
N TRP A 41 7.26 6.50 -8.53
CA TRP A 41 5.96 7.16 -8.56
C TRP A 41 5.54 7.66 -7.17
N CYS A 42 4.45 8.45 -7.08
CA CYS A 42 3.97 9.13 -5.87
C CYS A 42 5.06 9.94 -5.11
N TYR A 43 6.10 10.40 -5.82
CA TYR A 43 7.27 11.02 -5.18
C TYR A 43 6.92 12.35 -4.52
N GLY A 44 6.08 13.17 -5.17
CA GLY A 44 5.61 14.45 -4.63
C GLY A 44 4.88 14.30 -3.30
N ALA A 45 3.86 13.44 -3.26
CA ALA A 45 3.12 13.11 -2.04
C ALA A 45 4.03 12.54 -0.95
N TRP A 46 4.93 11.62 -1.30
CA TRP A 46 5.92 11.07 -0.36
C TRP A 46 6.80 12.17 0.24
N TYR A 47 7.47 12.95 -0.62
CA TYR A 47 8.40 13.98 -0.19
C TYR A 47 7.72 15.00 0.71
N GLN A 48 6.49 15.39 0.37
CA GLN A 48 5.68 16.28 1.19
C GLN A 48 5.49 15.72 2.61
N ILE A 49 5.01 14.49 2.76
CA ILE A 49 4.63 13.97 4.08
C ILE A 49 5.82 13.50 4.92
N VAL A 50 6.96 13.16 4.30
CA VAL A 50 8.14 12.66 5.03
C VAL A 50 9.24 13.70 5.25
N ALA A 51 9.32 14.74 4.41
CA ALA A 51 10.37 15.75 4.45
C ALA A 51 9.81 17.16 4.67
N GLU A 52 9.00 17.68 3.74
CA GLU A 52 8.59 19.09 3.73
C GLU A 52 7.62 19.45 4.88
N HIS A 53 6.57 18.65 5.04
CA HIS A 53 5.50 18.82 6.03
C HIS A 53 5.41 17.60 6.95
N ARG A 54 6.56 17.21 7.48
CA ARG A 54 6.71 16.01 8.32
C ARG A 54 5.80 16.03 9.56
N GLU A 55 5.47 17.21 10.07
CA GLU A 55 4.56 17.41 11.19
C GLU A 55 3.12 17.00 10.87
N TRP A 56 2.70 17.05 9.60
CA TRP A 56 1.36 16.61 9.17
C TRP A 56 1.16 15.12 9.38
N ALA A 57 2.22 14.31 9.28
CA ALA A 57 2.18 12.87 9.50
C ALA A 57 1.65 12.47 10.90
N SER A 58 1.64 13.40 11.86
CA SER A 58 1.11 13.23 13.21
C SER A 58 -0.06 14.17 13.55
N ARG A 59 -0.38 15.15 12.70
CA ARG A 59 -1.34 16.22 13.00
C ARG A 59 -2.52 16.30 12.05
N ALA A 60 -2.34 15.93 10.77
CA ALA A 60 -3.41 15.99 9.80
C ALA A 60 -4.50 14.97 10.19
N PRO A 61 -5.76 15.40 10.40
CA PRO A 61 -6.83 14.51 10.83
C PRO A 61 -7.24 13.54 9.72
N PHE A 62 -7.17 14.01 8.47
CA PHE A 62 -7.67 13.29 7.31
C PHE A 62 -6.97 13.78 6.03
N TYR A 63 -6.77 12.87 5.08
CA TYR A 63 -6.28 13.13 3.73
C TYR A 63 -7.27 12.58 2.70
N LEU A 64 -7.69 13.43 1.77
CA LEU A 64 -8.53 13.03 0.63
C LEU A 64 -7.69 13.11 -0.64
N ASN A 65 -7.41 11.95 -1.24
CA ASN A 65 -6.81 11.89 -2.57
C ASN A 65 -7.90 11.83 -3.63
N VAL A 66 -7.87 12.75 -4.60
CA VAL A 66 -8.82 12.77 -5.72
C VAL A 66 -8.08 12.48 -7.02
N GLU A 67 -8.23 11.26 -7.51
CA GLU A 67 -7.67 10.77 -8.76
C GLU A 67 -8.72 10.75 -9.86
N GLY A 68 -8.29 10.57 -11.11
CA GLY A 68 -9.09 10.62 -12.34
C GLY A 68 -10.59 10.39 -12.14
N SER A 69 -11.29 11.52 -11.98
CA SER A 69 -12.70 11.61 -11.63
C SER A 69 -13.41 12.37 -12.73
N GLY A 70 -14.66 11.99 -13.00
CA GLY A 70 -15.50 12.64 -14.00
C GLY A 70 -15.81 11.78 -15.22
N LEU A 71 -15.46 10.49 -15.19
CA LEU A 71 -16.03 9.52 -16.13
C LEU A 71 -17.44 9.15 -15.68
N ARG A 72 -18.29 8.72 -16.62
CA ARG A 72 -19.68 8.29 -16.38
C ARG A 72 -19.74 6.88 -15.78
N ASP A 73 -18.93 6.67 -14.76
CA ASP A 73 -18.68 5.39 -14.13
C ASP A 73 -18.90 5.47 -12.61
N PRO A 74 -19.11 4.31 -11.94
CA PRO A 74 -19.31 4.29 -10.49
C PRO A 74 -18.15 4.95 -9.74
N LEU A 75 -18.47 5.74 -8.71
CA LEU A 75 -17.47 6.27 -7.81
C LEU A 75 -16.80 5.12 -7.03
N VAL A 76 -15.48 5.02 -7.13
CA VAL A 76 -14.67 4.10 -6.33
C VAL A 76 -14.08 4.88 -5.17
N VAL A 77 -14.25 4.36 -3.95
CA VAL A 77 -13.61 4.89 -2.74
C VAL A 77 -12.74 3.79 -2.14
N ASP A 78 -11.50 4.13 -1.79
CA ASP A 78 -10.51 3.17 -1.29
C ASP A 78 -10.19 3.43 0.18
N PRO A 79 -11.11 3.13 1.12
CA PRO A 79 -10.87 3.37 2.53
C PRO A 79 -10.04 2.25 3.16
N PRO A 80 -9.11 2.58 4.08
CA PRO A 80 -8.59 1.57 5.00
C PRO A 80 -9.72 1.04 5.90
N PRO A 81 -9.54 -0.12 6.56
CA PRO A 81 -10.53 -0.71 7.45
C PRO A 81 -11.18 0.27 8.41
N GLU A 82 -10.37 1.15 9.02
CA GLU A 82 -10.81 2.15 9.99
C GLU A 82 -11.81 3.15 9.41
N LEU A 83 -11.71 3.48 8.13
CA LEU A 83 -12.57 4.47 7.48
C LEU A 83 -13.73 3.84 6.70
N ARG A 84 -13.74 2.51 6.54
CA ARG A 84 -14.66 1.81 5.63
C ARG A 84 -16.14 2.07 5.94
N ALA A 85 -16.52 1.96 7.21
CA ALA A 85 -17.91 2.16 7.62
C ALA A 85 -18.34 3.63 7.47
N TRP A 86 -17.44 4.57 7.75
CA TRP A 86 -17.68 6.00 7.57
C TRP A 86 -17.87 6.34 6.09
N SER A 87 -16.96 5.89 5.22
CA SER A 87 -17.06 6.10 3.77
C SER A 87 -18.34 5.50 3.19
N GLN A 88 -18.72 4.31 3.64
CA GLN A 88 -19.99 3.68 3.27
C GLN A 88 -21.21 4.55 3.63
N ARG A 89 -21.23 5.16 4.83
CA ARG A 89 -22.34 6.03 5.25
C ARG A 89 -22.42 7.32 4.43
N ILE A 90 -21.29 7.92 4.07
CA ILE A 90 -21.26 9.09 3.19
C ILE A 90 -21.79 8.73 1.80
N CYS A 91 -21.32 7.63 1.21
CA CYS A 91 -21.74 7.22 -0.12
C CYS A 91 -23.23 6.86 -0.16
N ARG A 92 -23.75 6.10 0.82
CA ARG A 92 -25.19 5.79 0.91
C ARG A 92 -26.07 7.04 0.99
N ARG A 93 -25.67 8.04 1.79
CA ARG A 93 -26.40 9.31 1.87
C ARG A 93 -26.32 10.08 0.55
N ALA A 94 -25.13 10.14 -0.07
CA ALA A 94 -24.96 10.79 -1.36
C ALA A 94 -25.79 10.12 -2.47
N GLU A 95 -25.89 8.79 -2.46
CA GLU A 95 -26.76 8.02 -3.35
C GLU A 95 -28.24 8.32 -3.09
N SER A 96 -28.70 8.31 -1.83
CA SER A 96 -30.07 8.73 -1.47
C SER A 96 -30.41 10.15 -1.91
N ASP A 97 -29.42 11.04 -1.93
CA ASP A 97 -29.55 12.43 -2.37
C ASP A 97 -29.43 12.59 -3.91
N GLY A 98 -29.28 11.48 -4.65
CA GLY A 98 -29.17 11.49 -6.11
C GLY A 98 -27.82 11.94 -6.66
N LEU A 99 -26.77 12.03 -5.85
CA LEU A 99 -25.45 12.52 -6.26
C LEU A 99 -24.56 11.45 -6.92
N LEU A 100 -24.92 10.17 -6.77
CA LEU A 100 -24.14 9.03 -7.27
C LEU A 100 -24.93 8.29 -8.36
N GLN A 101 -25.27 9.00 -9.43
CA GLN A 101 -26.12 8.50 -10.53
C GLN A 101 -25.56 7.26 -11.26
N HIS A 102 -24.23 7.07 -11.23
CA HIS A 102 -23.55 5.90 -11.80
C HIS A 102 -23.24 4.82 -10.76
N GLY A 103 -23.75 4.95 -9.53
CA GLY A 103 -23.46 4.05 -8.42
C GLY A 103 -22.11 4.31 -7.76
N TRP A 104 -21.75 3.44 -6.82
CA TRP A 104 -20.48 3.50 -6.09
C TRP A 104 -20.05 2.13 -5.58
N LYS A 105 -18.76 1.96 -5.35
CA LYS A 105 -18.19 0.78 -4.70
C LYS A 105 -17.05 1.17 -3.74
N LEU A 106 -16.76 0.27 -2.81
CA LEU A 106 -15.58 0.39 -1.94
C LEU A 106 -14.53 -0.61 -2.39
N ASP A 107 -13.29 -0.15 -2.50
CA ASP A 107 -12.13 -0.99 -2.67
C ASP A 107 -11.15 -0.80 -1.49
N ARG A 108 -9.86 -1.06 -1.71
CA ARG A 108 -8.79 -0.97 -0.72
C ARG A 108 -7.68 -0.07 -1.22
N PRO A 109 -7.01 0.68 -0.32
CA PRO A 109 -5.82 1.43 -0.67
C PRO A 109 -4.77 0.54 -1.33
N ASN A 110 -4.20 1.03 -2.41
CA ASN A 110 -3.13 0.38 -3.16
C ASN A 110 -1.94 1.34 -3.31
N THR A 111 -0.82 0.84 -3.82
CA THR A 111 0.45 1.58 -3.94
C THR A 111 0.55 2.48 -5.17
N TRP A 112 -0.45 2.47 -6.05
CA TRP A 112 -0.52 3.25 -7.29
C TRP A 112 -1.25 4.58 -7.11
N THR A 113 -1.51 5.00 -5.88
CA THR A 113 -2.21 6.26 -5.59
C THR A 113 -1.52 6.98 -4.45
N GLU A 114 -1.64 8.31 -4.43
CA GLU A 114 -0.97 9.16 -3.44
C GLU A 114 -1.53 8.97 -2.02
N VAL A 115 -2.64 8.25 -1.83
CA VAL A 115 -3.14 7.91 -0.48
C VAL A 115 -2.15 7.00 0.27
N TRP A 116 -1.40 6.14 -0.42
CA TRP A 116 -0.56 5.14 0.24
C TRP A 116 0.60 5.76 1.06
N PRO A 117 1.40 6.71 0.53
CA PRO A 117 2.42 7.39 1.32
C PRO A 117 1.88 8.05 2.59
N PHE A 118 0.69 8.62 2.54
CA PHE A 118 0.03 9.24 3.70
C PHE A 118 -0.42 8.21 4.73
N LEU A 119 -1.06 7.12 4.30
CA LEU A 119 -1.44 6.02 5.19
C LEU A 119 -0.22 5.41 5.89
N ALA A 120 0.83 5.12 5.13
CA ALA A 120 2.09 4.58 5.67
C ALA A 120 2.85 5.59 6.55
N ALA A 121 2.57 6.90 6.40
CA ALA A 121 3.08 7.95 7.28
C ALA A 121 2.27 8.10 8.57
N GLY A 122 1.08 7.51 8.65
CA GLY A 122 0.19 7.56 9.81
C GLY A 122 -0.90 8.63 9.74
N VAL A 123 -1.30 9.04 8.52
CA VAL A 123 -2.43 9.95 8.28
C VAL A 123 -3.63 9.13 7.80
N PRO A 124 -4.80 9.20 8.46
CA PRO A 124 -6.02 8.61 7.92
C PRO A 124 -6.35 9.23 6.57
N GLY A 125 -6.67 8.42 5.57
CA GLY A 125 -7.03 8.96 4.27
C GLY A 125 -7.72 7.95 3.38
N ILE A 126 -8.34 8.47 2.32
CA ILE A 126 -9.00 7.69 1.29
C ILE A 126 -8.57 8.19 -0.09
N ASN A 127 -8.60 7.29 -1.06
CA ASN A 127 -8.57 7.65 -2.47
C ASN A 127 -10.00 7.63 -3.03
N VAL A 128 -10.28 8.53 -3.97
CA VAL A 128 -11.52 8.54 -4.76
C VAL A 128 -11.20 8.66 -6.24
N SER A 129 -11.89 7.88 -7.08
CA SER A 129 -11.72 7.92 -8.53
C SER A 129 -12.98 7.40 -9.25
N THR A 130 -13.04 7.59 -10.56
CA THR A 130 -14.02 6.91 -11.44
C THR A 130 -13.31 6.00 -12.44
N PHE A 131 -12.13 5.48 -12.10
CA PHE A 131 -11.39 4.58 -12.97
C PHE A 131 -12.10 3.24 -13.16
N THR A 132 -11.90 2.67 -14.34
CA THR A 132 -12.47 1.38 -14.76
C THR A 132 -11.45 0.59 -15.57
N ASP A 133 -11.62 -0.73 -15.62
CA ASP A 133 -10.78 -1.60 -16.47
C ASP A 133 -10.78 -1.16 -17.94
N ASP A 134 -11.86 -0.54 -18.42
CA ASP A 134 -11.93 -0.02 -19.78
C ASP A 134 -11.11 1.26 -19.96
N TYR A 135 -11.19 2.18 -18.99
CA TYR A 135 -10.32 3.35 -18.95
C TYR A 135 -8.84 2.95 -18.91
N ASP A 136 -8.47 2.02 -18.03
CA ASP A 136 -7.10 1.53 -17.86
C ASP A 136 -6.55 0.92 -19.16
N ARG A 137 -7.41 0.25 -19.93
CA ARG A 137 -7.02 -0.42 -21.18
C ARG A 137 -6.94 0.53 -22.38
N THR A 138 -7.74 1.59 -22.41
CA THR A 138 -7.99 2.34 -23.65
C THR A 138 -7.57 3.81 -23.60
N LEU A 139 -7.47 4.41 -22.41
CA LEU A 139 -7.25 5.84 -22.23
C LEU A 139 -6.05 6.14 -21.34
N TYR A 140 -5.92 5.43 -20.22
CA TYR A 140 -4.88 5.66 -19.22
C TYR A 140 -3.47 5.69 -19.82
N HIS A 141 -2.71 6.75 -19.52
CA HIS A 141 -1.35 6.98 -20.04
C HIS A 141 -1.21 7.02 -21.56
N THR A 142 -2.28 7.40 -22.27
CA THR A 142 -2.26 7.61 -23.71
C THR A 142 -2.60 9.06 -24.06
N GLN A 143 -2.29 9.44 -25.30
CA GLN A 143 -2.74 10.72 -25.87
C GLN A 143 -4.26 10.83 -26.05
N TYR A 144 -5.03 9.78 -25.76
CA TYR A 144 -6.49 9.78 -25.84
C TYR A 144 -7.15 10.23 -24.52
N ASP A 145 -6.40 10.30 -23.42
CA ASP A 145 -6.88 10.89 -22.18
C ASP A 145 -6.98 12.42 -22.32
N THR A 146 -8.18 12.87 -22.66
CA THR A 146 -8.46 14.23 -23.16
C THR A 146 -9.72 14.77 -22.50
N SER A 147 -9.82 16.09 -22.36
CA SER A 147 -10.87 16.73 -21.56
C SER A 147 -12.30 16.51 -22.10
N ASP A 148 -12.47 16.17 -23.37
CA ASP A 148 -13.77 15.81 -23.96
C ASP A 148 -14.31 14.48 -23.44
N ARG A 149 -13.48 13.68 -22.76
CA ARG A 149 -13.90 12.47 -22.05
C ARG A 149 -14.45 12.75 -20.66
N VAL A 150 -14.26 13.96 -20.14
CA VAL A 150 -14.71 14.35 -18.81
C VAL A 150 -16.15 14.86 -18.86
N ASP A 151 -17.02 14.22 -18.09
CA ASP A 151 -18.34 14.76 -17.76
C ASP A 151 -18.20 15.77 -16.61
N PHE A 152 -18.12 17.06 -16.97
CA PHE A 152 -17.93 18.13 -16.01
C PHE A 152 -19.12 18.33 -15.06
N ASP A 153 -20.35 18.01 -15.49
CA ASP A 153 -21.55 18.11 -14.65
C ASP A 153 -21.53 17.01 -13.58
N TYR A 154 -21.15 15.79 -13.97
CA TYR A 154 -20.95 14.71 -13.01
C TYR A 154 -19.76 15.00 -12.10
N LEU A 155 -18.64 15.52 -12.61
CA LEU A 155 -17.49 15.92 -11.80
C LEU A 155 -17.85 16.99 -10.76
N ALA A 156 -18.68 17.97 -11.12
CA ALA A 156 -19.21 18.96 -10.19
C ALA A 156 -20.12 18.32 -9.12
N THR A 157 -20.89 17.30 -9.50
CA THR A 157 -21.71 16.52 -8.57
C THR A 157 -20.85 15.71 -7.60
N LEU A 158 -19.82 15.00 -8.09
CA LEU A 158 -18.84 14.29 -7.28
C LEU A 158 -18.10 15.22 -6.32
N THR A 159 -17.79 16.45 -6.75
CA THR A 159 -17.18 17.48 -5.89
C THR A 159 -18.04 17.75 -4.65
N ARG A 160 -19.38 17.70 -4.74
CA ARG A 160 -20.26 17.81 -3.56
C ARG A 160 -20.15 16.61 -2.63
N VAL A 161 -19.95 15.41 -3.16
CA VAL A 161 -19.69 14.20 -2.36
C VAL A 161 -18.35 14.31 -1.65
N PHE A 162 -17.32 14.77 -2.35
CA PHE A 162 -15.98 14.99 -1.80
C PHE A 162 -15.95 16.05 -0.70
N ALA A 163 -16.75 17.11 -0.84
CA ALA A 163 -16.96 18.09 0.23
C ALA A 163 -17.51 17.43 1.50
N ARG A 164 -18.43 16.45 1.42
CA ARG A 164 -18.95 15.75 2.60
C ARG A 164 -17.86 15.02 3.38
N PHE A 165 -16.93 14.36 2.67
CA PHE A 165 -15.78 13.72 3.30
C PHE A 165 -14.93 14.72 4.08
N VAL A 166 -14.58 15.86 3.46
CA VAL A 166 -13.76 16.90 4.10
C VAL A 166 -14.49 17.51 5.29
N LEU A 167 -15.76 17.88 5.14
CA LEU A 167 -16.54 18.55 6.18
C LEU A 167 -16.82 17.64 7.39
N GLU A 168 -17.13 16.36 7.16
CA GLU A 168 -17.36 15.41 8.27
C GLU A 168 -16.05 15.08 8.99
N ALA A 169 -14.95 14.92 8.26
CA ALA A 169 -13.65 14.70 8.87
C ALA A 169 -13.16 15.92 9.65
N ASP A 170 -13.45 17.15 9.21
CA ASP A 170 -13.15 18.37 9.98
C ASP A 170 -14.00 18.49 11.25
N ALA A 171 -15.28 18.11 11.16
CA ALA A 171 -16.23 18.22 12.27
C ALA A 171 -15.90 17.26 13.42
N ASP A 172 -15.52 16.02 13.11
CA ASP A 172 -15.20 14.96 14.08
C ASP A 172 -14.09 14.02 13.58
N PRO A 173 -12.81 14.44 13.65
CA PRO A 173 -11.66 13.64 13.22
C PRO A 173 -11.51 12.27 13.86
N ASP A 174 -11.96 12.10 15.10
CA ASP A 174 -11.78 10.85 15.84
C ASP A 174 -12.98 9.92 15.58
N GLY A 175 -14.19 10.47 15.41
CA GLY A 175 -15.41 9.69 15.10
C GLY A 175 -15.44 9.04 13.71
N ILE A 176 -14.53 9.39 12.80
CA ILE A 176 -14.41 8.69 11.51
C ILE A 176 -13.67 7.34 11.63
N LEU A 177 -13.00 7.06 12.75
CA LEU A 177 -12.08 5.92 12.92
C LEU A 177 -12.75 4.72 13.64
N ASP A 178 -12.87 3.58 12.95
CA ASP A 178 -13.30 2.28 13.53
C ASP A 178 -12.11 1.32 13.68
N TYR A 179 -11.41 1.38 14.83
CA TYR A 179 -10.33 0.43 15.13
C TYR A 179 -10.83 -1.02 15.29
N GLY A 180 -12.10 -1.21 15.62
CA GLY A 180 -12.73 -2.52 15.63
C GLY A 180 -12.75 -3.18 14.26
N ALA A 181 -12.92 -2.41 13.17
CA ALA A 181 -12.82 -2.92 11.81
C ALA A 181 -11.43 -3.48 11.50
N ARG A 182 -10.37 -2.76 11.89
CA ARG A 182 -8.99 -3.25 11.74
C ARG A 182 -8.75 -4.49 12.60
N ALA A 183 -9.26 -4.53 13.84
CA ALA A 183 -9.13 -5.70 14.70
C ALA A 183 -9.76 -6.95 14.06
N ARG A 184 -11.00 -6.85 13.55
CA ARG A 184 -11.70 -7.95 12.85
C ARG A 184 -10.93 -8.44 11.62
N GLU A 185 -10.29 -7.53 10.88
CA GLU A 185 -9.45 -7.93 9.75
C GLU A 185 -8.21 -8.71 10.22
N LEU A 186 -7.48 -8.17 11.20
CA LEU A 186 -6.26 -8.78 11.72
C LEU A 186 -6.50 -10.14 12.38
N THR A 187 -7.65 -10.37 13.03
CA THR A 187 -8.01 -11.70 13.55
C THR A 187 -8.01 -12.76 12.45
N ARG A 188 -8.36 -12.39 11.21
CA ARG A 188 -8.37 -13.32 10.07
C ARG A 188 -6.99 -13.53 9.46
N VAL A 189 -6.19 -12.47 9.33
CA VAL A 189 -4.93 -12.51 8.55
C VAL A 189 -3.66 -12.65 9.40
N ALA A 190 -3.74 -12.35 10.70
CA ALA A 190 -2.64 -12.41 11.65
C ALA A 190 -3.10 -12.92 13.05
N PRO A 191 -3.72 -14.11 13.13
CA PRO A 191 -4.25 -14.64 14.39
C PRO A 191 -3.19 -14.81 15.49
N GLU A 192 -1.91 -14.94 15.16
CA GLU A 192 -0.84 -15.01 16.17
C GLU A 192 -0.63 -13.69 16.95
N LEU A 193 -1.25 -12.60 16.50
CA LEU A 193 -1.23 -11.30 17.17
C LEU A 193 -2.44 -11.10 18.09
N ASP A 194 -3.27 -12.13 18.31
CA ASP A 194 -4.54 -12.09 19.07
C ASP A 194 -4.47 -11.29 20.39
N GLY A 195 -3.41 -11.49 21.19
CA GLY A 195 -3.22 -10.75 22.44
C GLY A 195 -3.13 -9.21 22.27
N SER A 196 -2.51 -8.74 21.19
CA SER A 196 -2.39 -7.31 20.87
C SER A 196 -3.57 -6.81 20.03
N ILE A 197 -4.20 -7.67 19.22
CA ILE A 197 -5.44 -7.36 18.52
C ILE A 197 -6.55 -7.01 19.53
N ARG A 198 -6.66 -7.74 20.65
CA ARG A 198 -7.60 -7.37 21.72
C ARG A 198 -7.40 -5.98 22.29
N ARG A 199 -6.15 -5.49 22.34
CA ARG A 199 -5.81 -4.14 22.82
C ARG A 199 -6.17 -3.05 21.81
N LEU A 200 -6.24 -3.37 20.52
CA LEU A 200 -6.62 -2.43 19.48
C LEU A 200 -8.04 -1.86 19.70
N GLY A 201 -8.96 -2.68 20.23
CA GLY A 201 -10.34 -2.26 20.50
C GLY A 201 -10.45 -1.20 21.61
N SER A 202 -9.41 -0.96 22.40
CA SER A 202 -9.35 0.10 23.42
C SER A 202 -8.51 1.29 22.99
N LEU A 203 -7.98 1.31 21.76
CA LEU A 203 -7.27 2.46 21.23
C LEU A 203 -8.27 3.48 20.70
N GLU A 204 -7.94 4.76 20.86
CA GLU A 204 -8.77 5.88 20.43
C GLU A 204 -7.90 6.99 19.84
N GLY A 205 -8.53 7.81 19.00
CA GLY A 205 -7.98 9.06 18.49
C GLY A 205 -6.84 8.92 17.49
N ARG A 206 -6.43 10.05 16.91
CA ARG A 206 -5.42 10.13 15.83
C ARG A 206 -4.07 9.44 16.11
N SER A 207 -3.58 9.44 17.35
CA SER A 207 -2.27 8.87 17.68
C SER A 207 -2.23 7.36 17.45
N ALA A 208 -3.33 6.65 17.74
CA ALA A 208 -3.48 5.23 17.47
C ALA A 208 -3.38 4.94 15.98
N PHE A 209 -4.11 5.67 15.11
CA PHE A 209 -3.96 5.51 13.67
C PHE A 209 -2.53 5.75 13.20
N THR A 210 -1.81 6.70 13.82
CA THR A 210 -0.40 6.96 13.47
C THR A 210 0.48 5.73 13.75
N ALA A 211 0.26 5.05 14.89
CA ALA A 211 0.94 3.82 15.23
C ALA A 211 0.62 2.71 14.21
N LEU A 212 -0.66 2.55 13.85
CA LEU A 212 -1.11 1.57 12.86
C LEU A 212 -0.54 1.84 11.47
N GLY A 213 -0.63 3.07 10.99
CA GLY A 213 -0.08 3.50 9.69
C GLY A 213 1.40 3.14 9.55
N ARG A 214 2.21 3.53 10.54
CA ARG A 214 3.66 3.29 10.54
C ARG A 214 4.06 1.86 10.93
N GLY A 215 3.10 1.03 11.32
CA GLY A 215 3.32 -0.31 11.84
C GLY A 215 2.83 -1.42 10.92
N LEU A 216 1.66 -1.22 10.32
CA LEU A 216 0.88 -2.24 9.62
C LEU A 216 0.89 -2.08 8.11
N TYR A 217 1.25 -0.92 7.57
CA TYR A 217 1.41 -0.79 6.12
C TYR A 217 2.75 -1.36 5.71
N GLY A 218 2.69 -2.31 4.77
CA GLY A 218 3.81 -3.05 4.25
C GLY A 218 3.76 -3.19 2.73
N LEU A 219 4.83 -3.75 2.16
CA LEU A 219 4.94 -4.07 0.74
C LEU A 219 5.35 -5.53 0.52
N ASP A 220 4.64 -6.19 -0.39
CA ASP A 220 5.04 -7.50 -0.91
C ASP A 220 6.25 -7.36 -1.88
N ALA A 221 6.72 -8.49 -2.39
CA ALA A 221 7.86 -8.50 -3.31
C ALA A 221 7.56 -7.74 -4.62
N GLY A 222 6.29 -7.71 -5.04
CA GLY A 222 5.77 -7.06 -6.24
C GLY A 222 5.27 -5.63 -6.04
N GLU A 223 5.68 -4.95 -4.95
CA GLU A 223 5.24 -3.60 -4.58
C GLU A 223 3.74 -3.45 -4.28
N ARG A 224 3.00 -4.54 -4.05
CA ARG A 224 1.60 -4.41 -3.63
C ARG A 224 1.51 -4.11 -2.14
N ALA A 225 0.49 -3.32 -1.78
CA ALA A 225 0.14 -3.10 -0.38
C ALA A 225 -0.17 -4.44 0.29
N ALA A 226 0.51 -4.71 1.41
CA ALA A 226 0.37 -5.92 2.18
C ALA A 226 0.63 -5.62 3.66
N TYR A 227 0.21 -6.50 4.56
CA TYR A 227 0.71 -6.45 5.93
C TYR A 227 2.17 -6.94 5.98
N PRO A 228 3.03 -6.35 6.85
CA PRO A 228 4.45 -6.64 6.88
C PRO A 228 4.81 -8.12 6.94
N HIS A 229 3.98 -8.96 7.57
CA HIS A 229 4.25 -10.38 7.78
C HIS A 229 3.85 -11.29 6.61
N GLU A 230 2.98 -10.84 5.70
CA GLU A 230 2.30 -11.73 4.73
C GLU A 230 3.29 -12.38 3.76
N GLN A 231 4.13 -11.56 3.10
CA GLN A 231 5.12 -12.06 2.15
C GLN A 231 6.15 -12.99 2.83
N PRO A 232 6.81 -12.64 3.96
CA PRO A 232 7.73 -13.55 4.63
C PRO A 232 7.09 -14.83 5.18
N ARG A 233 5.81 -14.79 5.57
CA ARG A 233 5.10 -16.02 5.98
C ARG A 233 4.94 -16.95 4.78
N ALA A 234 4.42 -16.44 3.67
CA ALA A 234 4.25 -17.22 2.46
C ALA A 234 5.59 -17.75 1.92
N ASP A 235 6.65 -16.94 1.98
CA ASP A 235 8.00 -17.34 1.58
C ASP A 235 8.56 -18.42 2.49
N LEU A 236 8.37 -18.32 3.81
CA LEU A 236 8.83 -19.34 4.76
C LEU A 236 8.19 -20.70 4.46
N GLU A 237 6.88 -20.73 4.27
CA GLU A 237 6.17 -21.97 3.93
C GLU A 237 6.66 -22.58 2.60
N ARG A 238 6.91 -21.73 1.60
CA ARG A 238 7.43 -22.17 0.29
C ARG A 238 8.86 -22.68 0.37
N LEU A 239 9.72 -22.03 1.15
CA LEU A 239 11.08 -22.47 1.42
C LEU A 239 11.10 -23.80 2.17
N GLU A 240 10.27 -23.98 3.19
CA GLU A 240 10.16 -25.23 3.95
C GLU A 240 9.65 -26.38 3.07
N ARG A 241 8.64 -26.13 2.23
CA ARG A 241 8.18 -27.11 1.21
C ARG A 241 9.29 -27.45 0.21
N GLY A 242 10.00 -26.45 -0.29
CA GLY A 242 11.11 -26.64 -1.22
C GLY A 242 12.23 -27.48 -0.61
N LEU A 243 12.65 -27.18 0.62
CA LEU A 243 13.66 -27.93 1.37
C LEU A 243 13.22 -29.39 1.61
N ALA A 244 11.97 -29.62 1.99
CA ALA A 244 11.42 -30.96 2.15
C ALA A 244 11.44 -31.75 0.83
N ALA A 245 11.10 -31.11 -0.28
CA ALA A 245 11.14 -31.73 -1.60
C ALA A 245 12.59 -32.06 -2.05
N VAL A 246 13.56 -31.19 -1.77
CA VAL A 246 14.99 -31.47 -2.03
C VAL A 246 15.45 -32.70 -1.25
N ARG A 247 15.14 -32.78 0.05
CA ARG A 247 15.48 -33.95 0.89
C ARG A 247 14.83 -35.25 0.43
N ALA A 248 13.66 -35.16 -0.21
CA ALA A 248 12.96 -36.30 -0.80
C ALA A 248 13.42 -36.64 -2.23
N GLY A 249 14.40 -35.92 -2.79
CA GLY A 249 14.84 -36.10 -4.18
C GLY A 249 13.84 -35.64 -5.24
N LYS A 250 12.81 -34.88 -4.85
CA LYS A 250 11.73 -34.40 -5.73
C LYS A 250 12.06 -33.01 -6.29
N HIS A 251 13.00 -32.95 -7.23
CA HIS A 251 13.52 -31.67 -7.72
C HIS A 251 12.46 -30.81 -8.41
N GLY A 252 11.54 -31.40 -9.18
CA GLY A 252 10.44 -30.65 -9.82
C GLY A 252 9.53 -29.95 -8.81
N ASP A 253 9.16 -30.66 -7.74
CA ASP A 253 8.35 -30.10 -6.63
C ASP A 253 9.12 -28.98 -5.90
N ALA A 254 10.43 -29.16 -5.72
CA ALA A 254 11.29 -28.15 -5.12
C ALA A 254 11.32 -26.87 -5.95
N VAL A 255 11.56 -26.98 -7.27
CA VAL A 255 11.54 -25.83 -8.21
C VAL A 255 10.19 -25.11 -8.13
N HIS A 256 9.09 -25.85 -8.24
CA HIS A 256 7.73 -25.30 -8.19
C HIS A 256 7.44 -24.55 -6.88
N ALA A 257 7.96 -25.02 -5.74
CA ALA A 257 7.81 -24.33 -4.46
C ALA A 257 8.67 -23.05 -4.40
N LEU A 258 9.96 -23.17 -4.77
CA LEU A 258 10.97 -22.13 -4.60
C LEU A 258 10.79 -20.95 -5.56
N GLU A 259 10.30 -21.15 -6.77
CA GLU A 259 10.04 -20.06 -7.72
C GLU A 259 8.98 -19.08 -7.21
N ARG A 260 8.08 -19.51 -6.32
CA ARG A 260 7.07 -18.63 -5.74
C ARG A 260 7.57 -17.87 -4.50
N VAL A 261 8.83 -18.05 -4.11
CA VAL A 261 9.43 -17.28 -3.02
C VAL A 261 9.81 -15.90 -3.57
N GLY A 262 9.25 -14.83 -3.00
CA GLY A 262 9.54 -13.47 -3.43
C GLY A 262 9.43 -13.27 -4.95
N LEU A 263 10.54 -12.85 -5.57
CA LEU A 263 10.63 -12.58 -7.02
C LEU A 263 11.12 -13.76 -7.86
N ASN A 264 11.39 -14.92 -7.26
CA ASN A 264 12.15 -15.98 -7.91
C ASN A 264 11.45 -16.61 -9.13
N GLN A 265 10.19 -16.29 -9.40
CA GLN A 265 9.49 -16.69 -10.63
C GLN A 265 10.15 -16.09 -11.88
N LEU A 266 10.74 -14.90 -11.74
CA LEU A 266 11.44 -14.20 -12.81
C LEU A 266 12.72 -14.92 -13.26
N THR A 267 13.24 -15.86 -12.47
CA THR A 267 14.41 -16.67 -12.85
C THR A 267 14.15 -17.61 -14.02
N ARG A 268 12.90 -17.73 -14.48
CA ARG A 268 12.53 -18.46 -15.69
C ARG A 268 12.72 -17.63 -16.97
N ASP A 269 12.52 -16.33 -16.85
CA ASP A 269 12.37 -15.42 -17.99
C ASP A 269 13.56 -14.46 -18.13
N LEU A 270 14.31 -14.25 -17.04
CA LEU A 270 15.46 -13.35 -16.99
C LEU A 270 16.79 -14.11 -16.96
N SER A 271 17.85 -13.45 -17.42
CA SER A 271 19.22 -13.89 -17.14
C SER A 271 19.60 -13.67 -15.67
N GLU A 272 20.67 -14.33 -15.20
CA GLU A 272 21.16 -14.17 -13.82
C GLU A 272 21.44 -12.70 -13.49
N GLU A 273 22.08 -12.01 -14.43
CA GLU A 273 22.42 -10.60 -14.28
C GLU A 273 21.17 -9.73 -14.18
N ALA A 274 20.21 -9.91 -15.08
CA ALA A 274 18.96 -9.15 -15.07
C ALA A 274 18.15 -9.41 -13.80
N PHE A 275 18.06 -10.67 -13.35
CA PHE A 275 17.39 -11.03 -12.11
C PHE A 275 18.08 -10.41 -10.88
N ARG A 276 19.42 -10.45 -10.84
CA ARG A 276 20.20 -9.84 -9.76
C ARG A 276 19.97 -8.33 -9.67
N LEU A 277 19.90 -7.64 -10.82
CA LEU A 277 19.59 -6.21 -10.89
C LEU A 277 18.17 -5.93 -10.39
N GLU A 278 17.18 -6.71 -10.84
CA GLU A 278 15.78 -6.60 -10.39
C GLU A 278 15.63 -6.82 -8.88
N HIS A 279 16.36 -7.81 -8.35
CA HIS A 279 16.29 -8.16 -6.94
C HIS A 279 16.92 -7.08 -6.04
N VAL A 280 18.09 -6.55 -6.42
CA VAL A 280 18.82 -5.53 -5.63
C VAL A 280 18.14 -4.16 -5.66
N ARG A 281 17.41 -3.82 -6.74
CA ARG A 281 16.65 -2.56 -6.81
C ARG A 281 15.37 -2.57 -5.96
N ARG A 282 15.07 -3.69 -5.29
CA ARG A 282 13.95 -3.82 -4.34
C ARG A 282 14.47 -4.10 -2.92
N GLY A 283 13.63 -3.85 -1.93
CA GLY A 283 13.97 -4.15 -0.54
C GLY A 283 14.70 -3.01 0.19
N PRO A 284 15.08 -3.22 1.47
CA PRO A 284 15.59 -2.15 2.34
C PRO A 284 16.91 -1.50 1.93
N ARG A 285 17.64 -2.13 0.99
CA ARG A 285 18.94 -1.64 0.48
C ARG A 285 18.83 -1.08 -0.93
N ALA A 286 17.62 -1.00 -1.49
CA ALA A 286 17.41 -0.38 -2.80
C ALA A 286 17.92 1.07 -2.78
N ARG A 287 18.54 1.48 -3.88
CA ARG A 287 18.89 2.88 -4.11
C ARG A 287 17.60 3.69 -4.17
N ARG A 288 17.58 4.86 -3.49
CA ARG A 288 16.42 5.76 -3.45
C ARG A 288 15.11 5.05 -3.10
N LEU A 289 15.08 4.45 -1.92
CA LEU A 289 13.95 3.64 -1.44
C LEU A 289 12.62 4.43 -1.32
N CYS A 290 12.66 5.77 -1.34
CA CYS A 290 11.48 6.67 -1.39
C CYS A 290 10.32 6.21 -0.47
N TRP A 291 9.09 6.15 -0.99
CA TRP A 291 7.90 5.76 -0.22
C TRP A 291 7.98 4.32 0.30
N ALA A 292 8.67 3.42 -0.39
CA ALA A 292 8.82 2.05 0.08
C ALA A 292 9.59 1.93 1.40
N ALA A 293 10.33 2.97 1.81
CA ALA A 293 10.99 3.01 3.12
C ALA A 293 9.97 2.90 4.27
N GLN A 294 8.73 3.37 4.06
CA GLN A 294 7.66 3.29 5.04
C GLN A 294 7.07 1.87 5.13
N GLY A 295 7.02 1.15 4.00
CA GLY A 295 6.41 -0.18 3.85
C GLY A 295 7.34 -1.38 4.09
N VAL A 296 8.66 -1.18 4.29
CA VAL A 296 9.62 -2.26 4.58
C VAL A 296 9.49 -3.43 3.59
N PRO A 297 9.81 -3.22 2.30
CA PRO A 297 9.65 -4.23 1.26
C PRO A 297 10.34 -5.56 1.60
N ALA A 298 9.73 -6.66 1.16
CA ALA A 298 10.19 -8.02 1.38
C ALA A 298 10.43 -8.74 0.03
N PRO A 299 11.53 -8.48 -0.69
CA PRO A 299 11.77 -9.11 -2.00
C PRO A 299 12.03 -10.63 -1.94
N GLY A 300 12.12 -11.21 -0.74
CA GLY A 300 12.55 -12.59 -0.53
C GLY A 300 14.05 -12.80 -0.78
N PRO A 301 14.59 -13.99 -0.49
CA PRO A 301 15.96 -14.35 -0.87
C PRO A 301 16.10 -14.44 -2.40
N ASN A 302 17.31 -14.19 -2.91
CA ASN A 302 17.70 -14.58 -4.25
C ASN A 302 18.02 -16.09 -4.23
N LEU A 303 17.25 -16.88 -4.97
CA LEU A 303 17.39 -18.34 -5.06
C LEU A 303 17.93 -18.80 -6.43
N TRP A 304 18.54 -17.89 -7.19
CA TRP A 304 19.07 -18.20 -8.52
C TRP A 304 20.00 -19.43 -8.51
N PRO A 305 21.02 -19.51 -7.64
CA PRO A 305 21.94 -20.66 -7.64
C PRO A 305 21.22 -21.99 -7.33
N GLU A 306 20.26 -21.97 -6.41
CA GLU A 306 19.47 -23.14 -6.02
C GLU A 306 18.55 -23.61 -7.15
N LEU A 307 17.88 -22.67 -7.81
CA LEU A 307 16.97 -22.98 -8.93
C LEU A 307 17.72 -23.48 -10.16
N ALA A 308 18.84 -22.83 -10.52
CA ALA A 308 19.70 -23.26 -11.62
C ALA A 308 20.27 -24.68 -11.37
N SER A 309 20.69 -24.96 -10.13
CA SER A 309 21.10 -26.30 -9.70
C SER A 309 20.00 -27.34 -9.87
N LEU A 310 18.78 -27.04 -9.41
CA LEU A 310 17.67 -27.98 -9.44
C LEU A 310 17.16 -28.27 -10.84
N ARG A 311 17.23 -27.29 -11.74
CA ARG A 311 16.87 -27.43 -13.16
C ARG A 311 17.97 -28.08 -14.00
N GLY A 312 19.18 -28.23 -13.45
CA GLY A 312 20.33 -28.79 -14.17
C GLY A 312 20.84 -27.86 -15.27
N GLU A 313 20.78 -26.55 -15.05
CA GLU A 313 21.23 -25.56 -16.03
C GLU A 313 22.75 -25.70 -16.29
N PRO A 314 23.21 -25.45 -17.54
CA PRO A 314 24.62 -25.55 -17.88
C PRO A 314 25.51 -24.68 -16.97
N GLY A 315 26.56 -25.26 -16.41
CA GLY A 315 27.48 -24.57 -15.51
C GLY A 315 26.99 -24.43 -14.05
N ALA A 316 25.73 -24.80 -13.77
CA ALA A 316 25.22 -24.79 -12.40
C ALA A 316 25.86 -25.90 -11.55
N ARG A 317 26.05 -25.61 -10.26
CA ARG A 317 26.52 -26.61 -9.29
C ARG A 317 25.47 -27.71 -9.16
N LYS A 318 25.89 -28.98 -9.25
CA LYS A 318 24.95 -30.12 -9.11
C LYS A 318 24.28 -30.14 -7.73
N PRO A 319 23.00 -30.58 -7.62
CA PRO A 319 22.34 -30.76 -6.33
C PRO A 319 23.14 -31.64 -5.36
N GLY A 320 23.10 -31.32 -4.07
CA GLY A 320 23.78 -32.06 -3.00
C GLY A 320 23.71 -31.30 -1.66
N GLN A 321 24.53 -31.69 -0.68
CA GLN A 321 24.46 -31.12 0.69
C GLN A 321 24.54 -29.58 0.78
N TRP A 322 25.19 -28.93 -0.18
CA TRP A 322 25.25 -27.46 -0.19
C TRP A 322 23.88 -26.82 -0.44
N LEU A 323 23.04 -27.46 -1.27
CA LEU A 323 21.73 -26.97 -1.64
C LEU A 323 20.81 -27.00 -0.42
N GLU A 324 20.80 -28.13 0.29
CA GLU A 324 20.08 -28.26 1.56
C GLU A 324 20.53 -27.21 2.58
N ARG A 325 21.84 -27.05 2.80
CA ARG A 325 22.37 -26.04 3.71
C ARG A 325 22.00 -24.61 3.29
N SER A 326 21.99 -24.33 1.99
CA SER A 326 21.60 -23.00 1.47
C SER A 326 20.12 -22.72 1.77
N LEU A 327 19.24 -23.67 1.47
CA LEU A 327 17.81 -23.57 1.76
C LEU A 327 17.52 -23.48 3.26
N GLU A 328 18.24 -24.24 4.11
CA GLU A 328 18.17 -24.11 5.57
C GLU A 328 18.53 -22.69 6.05
N ASN A 329 19.57 -22.09 5.47
CA ASN A 329 19.96 -20.72 5.77
C ASN A 329 18.88 -19.71 5.36
N HIS A 330 18.28 -19.88 4.19
CA HIS A 330 17.16 -19.04 3.72
C HIS A 330 15.94 -19.19 4.62
N VAL A 331 15.56 -20.41 5.00
CA VAL A 331 14.48 -20.68 5.97
C VAL A 331 14.75 -19.96 7.29
N ALA A 332 15.95 -20.10 7.84
CA ALA A 332 16.31 -19.45 9.10
C ALA A 332 16.30 -17.91 8.97
N GLY A 333 16.77 -17.38 7.84
CA GLY A 333 16.75 -15.95 7.53
C GLY A 333 15.34 -15.38 7.45
N THR A 334 14.47 -16.02 6.67
CA THR A 334 13.07 -15.62 6.47
C THR A 334 12.28 -15.73 7.77
N ARG A 335 12.51 -16.78 8.59
CA ARG A 335 11.88 -16.91 9.92
C ARG A 335 12.26 -15.76 10.86
N ARG A 336 13.53 -15.35 10.88
CA ARG A 336 13.97 -14.18 11.66
C ARG A 336 13.31 -12.89 11.15
N ASP A 337 13.17 -12.73 9.83
CA ASP A 337 12.51 -11.55 9.25
C ASP A 337 11.02 -11.48 9.60
N LEU A 338 10.31 -12.60 9.46
CA LEU A 338 8.92 -12.75 9.89
C LEU A 338 8.74 -12.35 11.36
N GLY A 339 9.60 -12.85 12.25
CA GLY A 339 9.57 -12.50 13.68
C GLY A 339 9.72 -10.99 13.93
N ARG A 340 10.65 -10.31 13.22
CA ARG A 340 10.82 -8.84 13.34
C ARG A 340 9.59 -8.07 12.87
N ARG A 341 8.95 -8.53 11.80
CA ARG A 341 7.76 -7.88 11.22
C ARG A 341 6.54 -8.07 12.11
N LEU A 342 6.32 -9.26 12.65
CA LEU A 342 5.30 -9.51 13.66
C LEU A 342 5.54 -8.67 14.92
N ALA A 343 6.79 -8.51 15.37
CA ALA A 343 7.12 -7.63 16.50
C ALA A 343 6.83 -6.14 16.19
N ARG A 344 7.10 -5.68 14.96
CA ARG A 344 6.72 -4.33 14.50
C ARG A 344 5.21 -4.14 14.56
N MET A 345 4.44 -5.09 14.03
CA MET A 345 2.98 -5.02 14.05
C MET A 345 2.44 -5.03 15.48
N ARG A 346 2.97 -5.92 16.33
CA ARG A 346 2.63 -5.99 17.76
C ARG A 346 2.79 -4.64 18.46
N ALA A 347 3.93 -3.98 18.24
CA ALA A 347 4.19 -2.67 18.81
C ALA A 347 3.15 -1.63 18.39
N ALA A 348 2.75 -1.64 17.11
CA ALA A 348 1.75 -0.71 16.60
C ALA A 348 0.35 -0.96 17.18
N LEU A 349 -0.04 -2.22 17.35
CA LEU A 349 -1.30 -2.61 18.00
C LEU A 349 -1.34 -2.25 19.49
N GLU A 350 -0.19 -2.01 20.10
CA GLU A 350 -0.05 -1.50 21.46
C GLU A 350 0.07 0.04 21.50
N GLY A 351 -0.17 0.72 20.38
CA GLY A 351 -0.12 2.18 20.28
C GLY A 351 1.30 2.77 20.18
N ARG A 352 2.35 1.95 20.02
CA ARG A 352 3.72 2.46 19.91
C ARG A 352 3.98 3.06 18.54
N VAL A 353 4.07 4.38 18.49
CA VAL A 353 4.37 5.14 17.27
C VAL A 353 5.84 5.00 16.89
N ARG A 354 6.11 4.48 15.69
CA ARG A 354 7.46 4.46 15.12
C ARG A 354 7.84 5.83 14.56
N ARG A 355 9.13 6.15 14.60
CA ARG A 355 9.67 7.32 13.90
C ARG A 355 9.47 7.12 12.39
N LEU A 356 8.96 8.16 11.73
CA LEU A 356 8.88 8.20 10.28
C LEU A 356 10.30 8.10 9.69
N PRO A 357 10.53 7.39 8.57
CA PRO A 357 11.82 7.36 7.91
C PRO A 357 12.33 8.78 7.59
N GLU A 358 13.64 8.99 7.60
CA GLU A 358 14.23 10.22 7.05
C GLU A 358 14.30 10.10 5.53
N ALA A 359 13.97 11.19 4.83
CA ALA A 359 14.17 11.27 3.39
C ALA A 359 15.68 11.31 3.12
N ARG A 360 16.20 10.28 2.47
CA ARG A 360 17.57 10.26 1.94
C ARG A 360 17.49 10.62 0.47
N LEU A 361 17.85 11.87 0.16
CA LEU A 361 17.89 12.43 -1.19
C LEU A 361 19.09 11.90 -1.99
#